data_AF-A0A1V9FP69-F1
#
_entry.id   AF-A0A1V9FP69-F1
#
_cell.length_a   1.000
_cell.length_b   1.000
_cell.length_c   1.000
_cell.angle_alpha   90.00
_cell.angle_beta   90.00
_cell.angle_gamma   90.00
#
_symmetry.space_group_name_H-M   'P 1'
#
loop_
_entity.id
_entity.type
_entity.pdbx_description
1 polymer ?
#
loop_
_entity_poly.entity_id
_entity_poly.type
_entity_poly.pdbx_seq_one_letter_code
_entity_poly.pdbx_strand_id
1 'polypeptide(L)'
;MSKQLLQRNTRFLMIWLPVVLLACSLLFYVLMRMQAHHMQEKQLLLKQHNVWNAFVAKSGNIEKHIPGEYDIAEGTASSDIELNEPRDTSIFNADKKKILPFEVLTGQFSWNGNPYLISTYVSSVEISHLIIKIFIAEAIILFLLLITIIVLNRKSSGLLWKPFFTTMKEVNEYDVTRNQSLQLAEVTGTTEFDELNKTLTSLIDKVNSAYHNQKQFVENASHEMQTPLAIIRSKLELLINQPGLTEKVAALLGDITEANDRLSQMNRTLLLLAKIENNQFPDTDVISISQTLQHILAGYKDHYDDFPSLTINFKEEVIVQANYSLIEILLSNLVKNAIVHNIHGGQIDLALSGSVLIIANTGLPLNANPDELFERFRKGSHQTKTTGLGLALVKQICHLYHYSVSYEYNNDWHKIAIIFA
;
A
#
# COMPACT_ATOMS: atom_id res chain seq x y z
N MET A 1 -9.36 -1.26 1.12
CA MET A 1 -8.61 0.02 1.15
C MET A 1 -7.92 0.15 2.51
N SER A 2 -6.59 0.04 2.55
CA SER A 2 -5.83 0.27 3.79
C SER A 2 -6.01 1.73 4.20
N LYS A 3 -6.49 1.95 5.42
CA LYS A 3 -6.64 3.30 5.96
C LYS A 3 -5.25 3.82 6.32
N GLN A 4 -4.95 5.06 5.93
CA GLN A 4 -3.69 5.73 6.27
C GLN A 4 -3.39 5.54 7.77
N LEU A 5 -2.13 5.26 8.12
CA LEU A 5 -1.67 5.05 9.51
C LEU A 5 -2.16 6.16 10.46
N LEU A 6 -2.20 7.39 9.93
CA LEU A 6 -2.84 8.56 10.51
C LEU A 6 -4.23 8.28 11.11
N GLN A 7 -5.11 7.62 10.35
CA GLN A 7 -6.47 7.32 10.78
C GLN A 7 -6.53 6.20 11.83
N ARG A 8 -5.52 5.33 11.90
CA ARG A 8 -5.51 4.19 12.82
C ARG A 8 -5.17 4.63 14.25
N ASN A 9 -4.19 5.52 14.42
CA ASN A 9 -3.85 6.06 15.73
C ASN A 9 -4.97 6.97 16.27
N THR A 10 -5.52 7.86 15.43
CA THR A 10 -6.64 8.72 15.85
C THR A 10 -7.89 7.93 16.21
N ARG A 11 -8.15 6.77 15.57
CA ARG A 11 -9.29 5.90 15.94
C ARG A 11 -9.14 5.27 17.31
N PHE A 12 -7.94 4.81 17.65
CA PHE A 12 -7.69 4.26 18.98
C PHE A 12 -7.97 5.31 20.06
N LEU A 13 -7.47 6.54 19.87
CA LEU A 13 -7.74 7.66 20.76
C LEU A 13 -9.24 8.01 20.81
N MET A 14 -9.93 8.07 19.67
CA MET A 14 -11.36 8.39 19.62
C MET A 14 -12.25 7.35 20.30
N ILE A 15 -11.82 6.09 20.42
CA ILE A 15 -12.60 5.03 21.07
C ILE A 15 -12.32 4.99 22.57
N TRP A 16 -11.05 4.94 22.96
CA TRP A 16 -10.68 4.68 24.36
C TRP A 16 -10.69 5.92 25.24
N LEU A 17 -10.36 7.10 24.69
CA LEU A 17 -10.31 8.32 25.49
C LEU A 17 -11.69 8.70 26.07
N PRO A 18 -12.81 8.66 25.31
CA PRO A 18 -14.13 8.91 25.87
C PRO A 18 -14.51 7.88 26.94
N VAL A 19 -14.16 6.60 26.76
CA VAL A 19 -14.45 5.53 27.73
C VAL A 19 -13.76 5.79 29.06
N VAL A 20 -12.47 6.16 29.02
CA VAL A 20 -11.70 6.50 30.23
C VAL A 20 -12.26 7.75 30.90
N LEU A 21 -12.58 8.81 30.13
CA LEU A 21 -13.14 10.04 30.67
C LEU A 21 -14.52 9.82 31.34
N LEU A 22 -15.38 9.00 30.73
CA LEU A 22 -16.68 8.63 31.31
C LEU A 22 -16.52 7.82 32.61
N ALA A 23 -15.59 6.88 32.64
CA ALA A 23 -15.30 6.11 33.84
C ALA A 23 -14.78 7.00 34.99
N CYS A 24 -13.88 7.94 34.68
CA CYS A 24 -13.38 8.92 35.65
C CYS A 24 -14.49 9.85 36.17
N SER A 25 -15.36 10.34 35.29
CA SER A 25 -16.48 11.23 35.68
C SER A 25 -17.51 10.51 36.54
N LEU A 26 -17.83 9.25 36.23
CA LEU A 26 -18.71 8.43 37.07
C LEU A 26 -18.11 8.18 38.46
N LEU A 27 -16.82 7.85 38.51
CA LEU A 27 -16.10 7.66 39.78
C LEU A 27 -16.10 8.95 40.60
N PHE A 28 -15.85 10.10 39.98
CA PHE A 28 -15.87 11.40 40.65
C PHE A 28 -17.26 11.73 41.23
N TYR A 29 -18.33 11.47 40.47
CA TYR A 29 -19.70 11.66 40.95
C TYR A 29 -20.01 10.81 42.20
N VAL A 30 -19.61 9.53 42.20
CA VAL A 30 -19.79 8.63 43.35
C VAL A 30 -19.03 9.13 44.57
N LEU A 31 -17.75 9.52 44.41
CA LEU A 31 -16.94 10.06 45.50
C LEU A 31 -17.51 11.35 46.08
N MET A 32 -17.97 12.27 45.21
CA MET A 32 -18.62 13.52 45.64
C MET A 32 -19.90 13.24 46.43
N ARG A 33 -20.72 12.27 46.00
CA ARG A 33 -21.95 11.89 46.71
C ARG A 33 -21.65 11.26 48.07
N MET A 34 -20.63 10.39 48.16
CA MET A 34 -20.19 9.81 49.43
C MET A 34 -19.69 10.88 50.40
N GLN A 35 -18.87 11.83 49.92
CA GLN A 35 -18.35 12.92 50.74
C GLN A 35 -19.47 13.85 51.23
N ALA A 36 -20.47 14.12 50.38
CA ALA A 36 -21.64 14.91 50.72
C ALA A 36 -22.46 14.27 51.86
N HIS A 37 -22.76 12.97 51.76
CA HIS A 37 -23.47 12.24 52.81
C HIS A 37 -22.71 12.28 54.15
N HIS A 38 -21.41 11.97 54.12
CA HIS A 38 -20.56 12.03 55.33
C HIS A 38 -20.54 13.42 55.98
N MET A 39 -20.58 14.48 55.17
CA MET A 39 -20.64 15.85 55.66
C MET A 39 -22.00 16.18 56.31
N GLN A 40 -23.11 15.72 55.71
CA GLN A 40 -24.46 15.90 56.26
C GLN A 40 -24.63 15.16 57.59
N GLU A 41 -24.19 13.90 57.67
CA GLU A 41 -24.22 13.10 58.90
C GLU A 41 -23.46 13.80 60.05
N LYS A 42 -22.24 14.29 59.79
CA LYS A 42 -21.48 15.05 60.78
C LYS A 42 -22.20 16.33 61.21
N GLN A 43 -22.84 17.03 60.28
CA GLN A 43 -23.59 18.23 60.59
C GLN A 43 -24.81 17.93 61.47
N LEU A 44 -25.52 16.83 61.18
CA LEU A 44 -26.66 16.36 61.98
C LEU A 44 -26.25 16.00 63.41
N LEU A 45 -25.14 15.25 63.56
CA LEU A 45 -24.57 14.89 64.87
C LEU A 45 -24.15 16.13 65.68
N LEU A 46 -23.45 17.08 65.03
CA LEU A 46 -23.05 18.33 65.68
C LEU A 46 -24.26 19.17 66.11
N LYS A 47 -25.27 19.30 65.23
CA LYS A 47 -26.53 19.98 65.58
C LYS A 47 -27.20 19.31 66.78
N GLN A 48 -27.30 17.99 66.78
CA GLN A 48 -27.96 17.23 67.85
C GLN A 48 -27.24 17.41 69.19
N HIS A 49 -25.91 17.32 69.18
CA HIS A 49 -25.10 17.59 70.36
C HIS A 49 -25.30 19.02 70.88
N ASN A 50 -25.32 20.02 70.00
CA ASN A 50 -25.51 21.42 70.38
C ASN A 50 -26.92 21.69 70.96
N VAL A 51 -27.96 21.11 70.35
CA VAL A 51 -29.35 21.21 70.83
C VAL A 51 -29.49 20.56 72.19
N TRP A 52 -28.91 19.37 72.39
CA TRP A 52 -28.94 18.68 73.69
C TRP A 52 -28.24 19.50 74.79
N ASN A 53 -27.04 20.00 74.51
CA ASN A 53 -26.30 20.82 75.46
C ASN A 53 -27.08 22.10 75.82
N ALA A 54 -27.73 22.74 74.83
CA ALA A 54 -28.58 23.91 75.07
C ALA A 54 -29.83 23.58 75.90
N PHE A 55 -30.46 22.42 75.65
CA PHE A 55 -31.60 21.92 76.43
C PHE A 55 -31.21 21.72 77.90
N VAL A 56 -30.09 21.05 78.17
CA VAL A 56 -29.59 20.81 79.53
C VAL A 56 -29.18 22.12 80.22
N ALA A 57 -28.45 23.00 79.53
CA ALA A 57 -27.97 24.27 80.10
C ALA A 57 -29.10 25.24 80.49
N LYS A 58 -30.22 25.21 79.77
CA LYS A 58 -31.41 26.03 80.05
C LYS A 58 -32.48 25.28 80.86
N SER A 59 -32.14 24.14 81.45
CA SER A 59 -33.04 23.31 82.28
C SER A 59 -34.38 22.97 81.60
N GLY A 60 -34.34 22.67 80.29
CA GLY A 60 -35.52 22.32 79.50
C GLY A 60 -36.34 23.51 78.99
N ASN A 61 -35.97 24.75 79.33
CA ASN A 61 -36.65 25.97 78.86
C ASN A 61 -36.09 26.43 77.49
N ILE A 62 -36.26 25.58 76.48
CA ILE A 62 -36.00 25.91 75.08
C ILE A 62 -37.23 25.61 74.22
N GLU A 63 -37.35 26.30 73.10
CA GLU A 63 -38.35 25.99 72.09
C GLU A 63 -38.15 24.55 71.62
N LYS A 64 -39.19 23.72 71.76
CA LYS A 64 -39.08 22.27 71.51
C LYS A 64 -39.17 21.93 70.02
N HIS A 65 -39.68 22.83 69.19
CA HIS A 65 -39.88 22.59 67.77
C HIS A 65 -39.45 23.81 66.97
N ILE A 66 -38.38 23.68 66.18
CA ILE A 66 -37.97 24.68 65.20
C ILE A 66 -38.01 24.02 63.81
N PRO A 67 -38.99 24.38 62.95
CA PRO A 67 -39.17 23.75 61.65
C PRO A 67 -37.89 23.76 60.80
N GLY A 68 -37.45 22.57 60.37
CA GLY A 68 -36.25 22.42 59.54
C GLY A 68 -34.92 22.51 60.29
N GLU A 69 -34.93 22.67 61.63
CA GLU A 69 -33.72 22.69 62.45
C GLU A 69 -33.69 21.54 63.46
N TYR A 70 -34.66 21.48 64.39
CA TYR A 70 -34.76 20.38 65.36
C TYR A 70 -36.16 20.23 65.98
N ASP A 71 -36.43 19.06 66.53
CA ASP A 71 -37.63 18.71 67.28
C ASP A 71 -37.27 17.88 68.53
N ILE A 72 -37.89 18.21 69.67
CA ILE A 72 -37.66 17.55 70.97
C ILE A 72 -38.99 16.98 71.49
N ALA A 73 -39.09 15.65 71.49
CA ALA A 73 -40.22 14.92 72.01
C ALA A 73 -39.86 14.20 73.31
N GLU A 74 -40.79 14.19 74.28
CA GLU A 74 -40.64 13.39 75.50
C GLU A 74 -41.17 11.98 75.23
N GLY A 75 -40.40 10.96 75.58
CA GLY A 75 -40.73 9.56 75.34
C GLY A 75 -39.58 8.73 74.81
N THR A 76 -39.87 7.45 74.54
CA THR A 76 -38.96 6.52 73.88
C THR A 76 -39.32 6.41 72.40
N ALA A 77 -38.34 6.04 71.57
CA ALA A 77 -38.60 5.81 70.16
C ALA A 77 -39.64 4.71 69.96
N SER A 78 -40.61 4.94 69.07
CA SER A 78 -41.45 3.87 68.56
C SER A 78 -40.59 2.83 67.83
N SER A 79 -41.05 1.57 67.75
CA SER A 79 -40.36 0.48 67.04
C SER A 79 -39.95 0.81 65.60
N ASP A 80 -40.64 1.77 64.98
CA ASP A 80 -40.47 2.13 63.57
C ASP A 80 -39.44 3.26 63.33
N ILE A 81 -38.75 3.74 64.37
CA ILE A 81 -37.71 4.77 64.25
C ILE A 81 -36.34 4.16 64.56
N GLU A 82 -35.52 4.01 63.53
CA GLU A 82 -34.10 3.68 63.68
C GLU A 82 -33.38 4.86 64.35
N LEU A 83 -32.75 4.57 65.48
CA LEU A 83 -32.03 5.56 66.29
C LEU A 83 -30.58 5.68 65.82
N ASN A 84 -30.07 6.91 65.82
CA ASN A 84 -28.69 7.27 65.47
C ASN A 84 -28.27 6.94 64.03
N GLU A 85 -29.23 6.67 63.14
CA GLU A 85 -28.99 6.54 61.71
C GLU A 85 -29.69 7.71 60.97
N PRO A 86 -28.99 8.40 60.05
CA PRO A 86 -29.61 9.41 59.21
C PRO A 86 -30.66 8.79 58.29
N ARG A 87 -31.79 9.48 58.10
CA ARG A 87 -32.87 9.04 57.22
C ARG A 87 -33.44 10.20 56.40
N ASP A 88 -33.84 9.91 55.18
CA ASP A 88 -34.50 10.89 54.31
C ASP A 88 -35.91 11.22 54.82
N THR A 89 -36.24 12.50 54.83
CA THR A 89 -37.57 13.01 55.16
C THR A 89 -37.91 14.21 54.28
N SER A 90 -39.14 14.69 54.38
CA SER A 90 -39.65 15.78 53.57
C SER A 90 -40.42 16.76 54.45
N ILE A 91 -39.96 18.00 54.49
CA ILE A 91 -40.55 19.05 55.32
C ILE A 91 -41.19 20.10 54.42
N PHE A 92 -42.43 20.48 54.72
CA PHE A 92 -43.08 21.59 54.06
C PHE A 92 -42.44 22.91 54.50
N ASN A 93 -41.80 23.61 53.57
CA ASN A 93 -41.21 24.92 53.83
C ASN A 93 -42.23 26.02 53.52
N ALA A 94 -42.65 26.75 54.54
CA ALA A 94 -43.69 27.78 54.44
C ALA A 94 -43.31 28.95 53.52
N ASP A 95 -42.04 29.38 53.56
CA ASP A 95 -41.54 30.51 52.75
C ASP A 95 -41.52 30.19 51.26
N LYS A 96 -41.06 28.98 50.91
CA LYS A 96 -40.96 28.51 49.52
C LYS A 96 -42.25 27.86 49.01
N LYS A 97 -43.27 27.68 49.88
CA LYS A 97 -44.54 26.99 49.60
C LYS A 97 -44.38 25.64 48.90
N LYS A 98 -43.33 24.89 49.25
CA LYS A 98 -42.96 23.60 48.64
C LYS A 98 -42.44 22.64 49.69
N ILE A 99 -42.67 21.35 49.44
CA ILE A 99 -42.03 20.27 50.20
C ILE A 99 -40.59 20.16 49.74
N LEU A 100 -39.66 20.23 50.68
CA LEU A 100 -38.23 20.11 50.42
C LEU A 100 -37.69 18.82 51.05
N PRO A 101 -36.74 18.14 50.38
CA PRO A 101 -36.04 17.00 50.95
C PRO A 101 -35.10 17.47 52.07
N PHE A 102 -35.18 16.77 53.20
CA PHE A 102 -34.31 16.91 54.36
C PHE A 102 -33.78 15.55 54.75
N GLU A 103 -32.67 15.54 55.43
CA GLU A 103 -32.16 14.38 56.15
C GLU A 103 -32.37 14.63 57.64
N VAL A 104 -32.85 13.62 58.37
CA VAL A 104 -33.11 13.70 59.80
C VAL A 104 -32.31 12.65 60.55
N LEU A 105 -31.71 13.05 61.68
CA LEU A 105 -31.07 12.16 62.63
C LEU A 105 -31.84 12.21 63.95
N THR A 106 -32.31 11.05 64.43
CA THR A 106 -33.04 10.97 65.70
C THR A 106 -32.23 10.19 66.73
N GLY A 107 -31.95 10.82 67.87
CA GLY A 107 -31.18 10.24 68.96
C GLY A 107 -31.98 10.29 70.26
N GLN A 108 -31.76 9.30 71.12
CA GLN A 108 -32.43 9.21 72.41
C GLN A 108 -31.47 9.62 73.53
N PHE A 109 -31.94 10.55 74.35
CA PHE A 109 -31.21 11.11 75.48
C PHE A 109 -32.04 10.96 76.76
N SER A 110 -31.42 11.13 77.93
CA SER A 110 -32.10 11.02 79.22
C SER A 110 -31.77 12.22 80.09
N TRP A 111 -32.80 12.91 80.59
CA TRP A 111 -32.67 14.06 81.48
C TRP A 111 -33.62 13.91 82.66
N ASN A 112 -33.12 14.02 83.88
CA ASN A 112 -33.88 13.83 85.13
C ASN A 112 -34.68 12.51 85.18
N GLY A 113 -34.17 11.44 84.56
CA GLY A 113 -34.82 10.12 84.52
C GLY A 113 -35.88 9.95 83.42
N ASN A 114 -36.24 11.01 82.69
CA ASN A 114 -37.18 10.93 81.57
C ASN A 114 -36.41 10.81 80.22
N PRO A 115 -36.86 9.93 79.31
CA PRO A 115 -36.28 9.82 77.98
C PRO A 115 -36.79 10.95 77.06
N TYR A 116 -35.89 11.48 76.25
CA TYR A 116 -36.17 12.50 75.24
C TYR A 116 -35.62 12.07 73.88
N LEU A 117 -36.40 12.30 72.83
CA LEU A 117 -35.97 12.13 71.45
C LEU A 117 -35.62 13.50 70.87
N ILE A 118 -34.43 13.60 70.28
CA ILE A 118 -34.00 14.80 69.57
C ILE A 118 -33.81 14.44 68.11
N SER A 119 -34.69 14.97 67.28
CA SER A 119 -34.59 14.90 65.83
C SER A 119 -33.96 16.18 65.30
N THR A 120 -32.84 16.10 64.60
CA THR A 120 -32.22 17.26 63.93
C THR A 120 -32.34 17.12 62.43
N TYR A 121 -32.47 18.25 61.73
CA TYR A 121 -32.73 18.29 60.29
C TYR A 121 -31.65 19.08 59.55
N VAL A 122 -31.26 18.58 58.36
CA VAL A 122 -30.38 19.26 57.41
C VAL A 122 -31.01 19.20 56.02
N SER A 123 -31.03 20.33 55.31
CA SER A 123 -31.60 20.43 53.96
C SER A 123 -30.69 19.76 52.93
N SER A 124 -31.24 18.82 52.15
CA SER A 124 -30.49 18.09 51.10
C SER A 124 -30.49 18.84 49.75
N VAL A 125 -31.23 19.94 49.65
CA VAL A 125 -31.46 20.67 48.39
C VAL A 125 -30.21 21.39 47.89
N GLU A 126 -29.52 22.11 48.77
CA GLU A 126 -28.38 22.96 48.40
C GLU A 126 -27.21 22.12 47.92
N ILE A 127 -26.93 21.02 48.64
CA ILE A 127 -25.87 20.07 48.31
C ILE A 127 -26.16 19.37 46.98
N SER A 128 -27.40 18.91 46.75
CA SER A 128 -27.79 18.25 45.50
C SER A 128 -27.61 19.17 44.29
N HIS A 129 -28.03 20.43 44.39
CA HIS A 129 -27.82 21.42 43.32
C HIS A 129 -26.34 21.74 43.08
N LEU A 130 -25.53 21.80 44.14
CA LEU A 130 -24.10 22.05 44.03
C LEU A 130 -23.39 20.89 43.32
N ILE A 131 -23.71 19.64 43.67
CA ILE A 131 -23.16 18.45 42.99
C ILE A 131 -23.52 18.45 41.51
N ILE A 132 -24.78 18.71 41.15
CA ILE A 132 -25.22 18.76 39.74
C ILE A 132 -24.47 19.85 38.96
N LYS A 133 -24.31 21.05 39.54
CA LYS A 133 -23.57 22.15 38.88
C LYS A 133 -22.10 21.80 38.66
N ILE A 134 -21.44 21.21 39.65
CA ILE A 134 -20.05 20.76 39.53
C ILE A 134 -19.93 19.68 38.45
N PHE A 135 -20.84 18.71 38.44
CA PHE A 135 -20.83 17.63 37.46
C PHE A 135 -21.02 18.14 36.02
N ILE A 136 -21.93 19.09 35.81
CA ILE A 136 -22.11 19.73 34.49
C ILE A 136 -20.85 20.49 34.08
N ALA A 137 -20.24 21.26 35.00
CA ALA A 137 -19.02 22.00 34.73
C ALA A 137 -17.85 21.06 34.37
N GLU A 138 -17.69 19.96 35.10
CA GLU A 138 -16.72 18.91 34.81
C GLU A 138 -16.95 18.30 33.42
N ALA A 139 -18.20 17.91 33.10
CA ALA A 139 -18.54 17.33 31.80
C ALA A 139 -18.20 18.27 30.63
N ILE A 140 -18.45 19.58 30.78
CA ILE A 140 -18.08 20.58 29.76
C ILE A 140 -16.57 20.66 29.60
N ILE A 141 -15.81 20.70 30.71
CA ILE A 141 -14.34 20.75 30.68
C ILE A 141 -13.78 19.50 29.99
N LEU A 142 -14.26 18.31 30.36
CA LEU A 142 -13.83 17.05 29.76
C LEU A 142 -14.16 16.98 28.26
N PHE A 143 -15.32 17.50 27.85
CA PHE A 143 -15.71 17.56 26.45
C PHE A 143 -14.80 18.49 25.63
N LEU A 144 -14.48 19.67 26.15
CA LEU A 144 -13.54 20.60 25.51
C LEU A 144 -12.12 20.02 25.44
N LEU A 145 -11.68 19.34 26.49
CA LEU A 145 -10.39 18.64 26.53
C LEU A 145 -10.33 17.51 25.48
N LEU A 146 -11.40 16.73 25.34
CA LEU A 146 -11.52 15.69 24.32
C LEU A 146 -11.41 16.27 22.90
N ILE A 147 -12.16 17.33 22.59
CA ILE A 147 -12.08 18.00 21.28
C ILE A 147 -10.67 18.51 21.01
N THR A 148 -10.06 19.16 22.01
CA THR A 148 -8.71 19.73 21.88
C THR A 148 -7.68 18.65 21.59
N ILE A 149 -7.72 17.52 22.31
CA ILE A 149 -6.82 16.38 22.07
C ILE A 149 -7.02 15.81 20.66
N ILE A 150 -8.27 15.66 20.19
CA ILE A 150 -8.55 15.14 18.85
C ILE A 150 -8.01 16.09 17.77
N VAL A 151 -8.25 17.39 17.90
CA VAL A 151 -7.77 18.40 16.95
C VAL A 151 -6.25 18.47 16.93
N LEU A 152 -5.61 18.51 18.10
CA LEU A 152 -4.16 18.52 18.23
C LEU A 152 -3.54 17.25 17.63
N ASN A 153 -4.10 16.08 17.94
CA ASN A 153 -3.63 14.81 17.38
C ASN A 153 -3.71 14.79 15.84
N ARG A 154 -4.83 15.25 15.27
CA ARG A 154 -5.00 15.31 13.81
C ARG A 154 -4.01 16.27 13.15
N LYS A 155 -3.83 17.46 13.72
CA LYS A 155 -2.92 18.47 13.18
C LYS A 155 -1.45 18.03 13.27
N SER A 156 -1.02 17.56 14.44
CA SER A 156 0.36 17.09 14.66
C SER A 156 0.69 15.89 13.78
N SER A 157 -0.22 14.92 13.68
CA SER A 157 0.01 13.75 12.85
C SER A 157 0.10 14.11 11.36
N GLY A 158 -0.71 15.04 10.86
CA GLY A 158 -0.62 15.49 9.48
C GLY A 158 0.74 16.12 9.13
N LEU A 159 1.32 16.87 10.07
CA LEU A 159 2.64 17.48 9.92
C LEU A 159 3.77 16.44 10.01
N LEU A 160 3.72 15.57 11.02
CA LEU A 160 4.75 14.56 11.26
C LEU A 160 4.85 13.54 10.13
N TRP A 161 3.72 13.14 9.52
CA TRP A 161 3.73 12.14 8.44
C TRP A 161 3.99 12.72 7.06
N LYS A 162 3.98 14.05 6.89
CA LYS A 162 4.17 14.69 5.59
C LYS A 162 5.48 14.26 4.91
N PRO A 163 6.66 14.25 5.59
CA PRO A 163 7.91 13.85 4.95
C PRO A 163 7.89 12.41 4.44
N PHE A 164 7.32 11.47 5.20
CA PHE A 164 7.17 10.07 4.78
C PHE A 164 6.39 9.95 3.46
N PHE A 165 5.27 10.66 3.33
CA PHE A 165 4.47 10.61 2.10
C PHE A 165 5.18 11.30 0.92
N THR A 166 5.97 12.34 1.17
CA THR A 166 6.83 12.95 0.15
C THR A 166 7.88 11.95 -0.34
N THR A 167 8.64 11.32 0.55
CA THR A 167 9.62 10.29 0.21
C THR A 167 8.98 9.16 -0.60
N MET A 168 7.82 8.65 -0.16
CA MET A 168 7.14 7.56 -0.86
C MET A 168 6.70 7.97 -2.28
N LYS A 169 6.26 9.21 -2.47
CA LYS A 169 5.89 9.73 -3.78
C LYS A 169 7.12 9.78 -4.70
N GLU A 170 8.22 10.36 -4.23
CA GLU A 170 9.47 10.48 -4.98
C GLU A 170 10.01 9.10 -5.38
N VAL A 171 9.97 8.13 -4.48
CA VAL A 171 10.44 6.75 -4.74
C VAL A 171 9.53 5.99 -5.72
N ASN A 172 8.22 6.20 -5.66
CA ASN A 172 7.28 5.59 -6.62
C ASN A 172 7.40 6.18 -8.03
N GLU A 173 7.77 7.45 -8.13
CA GLU A 173 7.97 8.14 -9.41
C GLU A 173 9.38 7.89 -9.98
N TYR A 174 10.32 7.39 -9.17
CA TYR A 174 11.69 7.10 -9.58
C TYR A 174 11.76 5.93 -10.56
N ASP A 175 12.45 6.17 -11.68
CA ASP A 175 12.76 5.19 -12.70
C ASP A 175 14.25 5.29 -13.08
N VAL A 176 14.98 4.20 -12.84
CA VAL A 176 16.42 4.08 -13.13
C VAL A 176 16.74 4.29 -14.61
N THR A 177 15.81 3.97 -15.51
CA THR A 177 16.02 4.05 -16.97
C THR A 177 15.96 5.47 -17.50
N ARG A 178 15.18 6.34 -16.82
CA ARG A 178 14.99 7.76 -17.19
C ARG A 178 16.06 8.67 -16.61
N ASN A 179 17.08 8.11 -15.94
CA ASN A 179 18.22 8.81 -15.37
C ASN A 179 17.82 10.02 -14.49
N GLN A 180 16.71 9.86 -13.75
CA GLN A 180 16.29 10.87 -12.79
C GLN A 180 17.10 10.69 -11.51
N SER A 181 17.94 11.67 -11.17
CA SER A 181 18.59 11.68 -9.86
C SER A 181 17.51 11.80 -8.79
N LEU A 182 17.34 10.77 -7.97
CA LEU A 182 16.46 10.86 -6.82
C LEU A 182 17.17 11.63 -5.70
N GLN A 183 16.65 12.80 -5.35
CA GLN A 183 17.15 13.60 -4.25
C GLN A 183 16.14 13.62 -3.12
N LEU A 184 16.26 12.66 -2.21
CA LEU A 184 15.48 12.65 -0.98
C LEU A 184 16.02 13.73 -0.02
N ALA A 185 15.14 14.40 0.71
CA ALA A 185 15.54 15.38 1.70
C ALA A 185 16.38 14.74 2.83
N GLU A 186 17.56 15.30 3.11
CA GLU A 186 18.44 14.80 4.18
C GLU A 186 17.92 15.11 5.59
N VAL A 187 17.12 16.18 5.73
CA VAL A 187 16.56 16.61 7.01
C VAL A 187 15.06 16.84 6.87
N THR A 188 14.29 15.98 7.50
CA THR A 188 12.82 16.00 7.54
C THR A 188 12.28 16.48 8.89
N GLY A 189 13.16 16.56 9.90
CA GLY A 189 12.81 16.90 11.28
C GLY A 189 12.36 15.69 12.12
N THR A 190 12.44 14.48 11.58
CA THR A 190 12.20 13.22 12.30
C THR A 190 13.35 12.27 12.03
N THR A 191 14.07 11.89 13.08
CA THR A 191 15.29 11.08 13.01
C THR A 191 15.12 9.77 12.23
N GLU A 192 13.99 9.10 12.42
CA GLU A 192 13.65 7.83 11.78
C GLU A 192 13.42 8.00 10.28
N PHE A 193 12.87 9.14 9.84
CA PHE A 193 12.70 9.43 8.42
C PHE A 193 14.00 9.90 7.77
N ASP A 194 14.86 10.60 8.51
CA ASP A 194 16.20 10.97 8.04
C ASP A 194 17.07 9.72 7.81
N GLU A 195 17.04 8.75 8.75
CA GLU A 195 17.73 7.47 8.61
C GLU A 195 17.16 6.63 7.45
N LEU A 196 15.84 6.60 7.29
CA LEU A 196 15.18 5.94 6.17
C LEU A 196 15.61 6.56 4.83
N ASN A 197 15.55 7.89 4.71
CA ASN A 197 15.94 8.62 3.50
C ASN A 197 17.41 8.34 3.16
N LYS A 198 18.31 8.41 4.15
CA LYS A 198 19.73 8.10 3.95
C LYS A 198 19.97 6.67 3.45
N THR A 199 19.27 5.70 4.05
CA THR A 199 19.39 4.29 3.64
C THR A 199 18.87 4.10 2.23
N LEU A 200 17.73 4.72 1.91
CA LEU A 200 17.09 4.60 0.62
C LEU A 200 17.92 5.26 -0.49
N THR A 201 18.46 6.45 -0.24
CA THR A 201 19.42 7.11 -1.14
C THR A 201 20.61 6.20 -1.42
N SER A 202 21.23 5.59 -0.40
CA SER A 202 22.36 4.67 -0.61
C SER A 202 22.00 3.44 -1.42
N LEU A 203 20.80 2.88 -1.24
CA LEU A 203 20.33 1.75 -2.06
C LEU A 203 20.11 2.16 -3.51
N ILE A 204 19.52 3.34 -3.73
CA ILE A 204 19.26 3.87 -5.07
C ILE A 204 20.56 4.19 -5.79
N ASP A 205 21.55 4.76 -5.10
CA ASP A 205 22.89 4.98 -5.66
C ASP A 205 23.57 3.67 -6.09
N LYS A 206 23.42 2.61 -5.29
CA LYS A 206 23.91 1.26 -5.66
C LYS A 206 23.19 0.70 -6.88
N VAL A 207 21.87 0.85 -6.96
CA VAL A 207 21.07 0.42 -8.11
C VAL A 207 21.46 1.21 -9.36
N ASN A 208 21.56 2.54 -9.27
CA ASN A 208 22.03 3.41 -10.34
C ASN A 208 23.42 2.99 -10.85
N SER A 209 24.36 2.79 -9.93
CA SER A 209 25.73 2.40 -10.26
C SER A 209 25.77 1.02 -10.94
N ALA A 210 25.03 0.05 -10.41
CA ALA A 210 24.94 -1.29 -10.99
C ALA A 210 24.34 -1.25 -12.40
N TYR A 211 23.27 -0.47 -12.60
CA TYR A 211 22.64 -0.29 -13.91
C TYR A 211 23.58 0.38 -14.92
N HIS A 212 24.29 1.44 -14.54
CA HIS A 212 25.25 2.12 -15.41
C HIS A 212 26.43 1.22 -15.78
N ASN A 213 26.98 0.48 -14.80
CA ASN A 213 28.07 -0.47 -15.05
C ASN A 213 27.62 -1.60 -15.99
N GLN A 214 26.39 -2.11 -15.82
CA GLN A 214 25.83 -3.13 -16.70
C GLN A 214 25.63 -2.59 -18.12
N LYS A 215 25.12 -1.36 -18.27
CA LYS A 215 24.97 -0.69 -19.56
C LYS A 215 26.31 -0.53 -20.27
N GLN A 216 27.30 0.03 -19.59
CA GLN A 216 28.63 0.23 -20.14
C GLN A 216 29.32 -1.09 -20.50
N PHE A 217 29.13 -2.14 -19.68
CA PHE A 217 29.65 -3.47 -19.99
C PHE A 217 29.07 -4.03 -21.29
N VAL A 218 27.75 -3.93 -21.50
CA VAL A 218 27.08 -4.39 -22.73
C VAL A 218 27.56 -3.59 -23.95
N GLU A 219 27.70 -2.27 -23.82
CA GLU A 219 28.20 -1.40 -24.89
C GLU A 219 29.65 -1.73 -25.26
N ASN A 220 30.54 -1.84 -24.27
CA ASN A 220 31.94 -2.19 -24.49
C ASN A 220 32.09 -3.59 -25.07
N ALA A 221 31.39 -4.59 -24.53
CA ALA A 221 31.40 -5.96 -25.04
C ALA A 221 30.95 -6.01 -26.51
N SER A 222 29.97 -5.18 -26.89
CA SER A 222 29.54 -5.06 -28.28
C SER A 222 30.68 -4.65 -29.21
N HIS A 223 31.39 -3.57 -28.87
CA HIS A 223 32.47 -3.04 -29.71
C HIS A 223 33.69 -3.98 -29.74
N GLU A 224 34.09 -4.50 -28.58
CA GLU A 224 35.26 -5.36 -28.42
C GLU A 224 35.10 -6.72 -29.09
N MET A 225 33.86 -7.25 -29.21
CA MET A 225 33.62 -8.52 -29.92
C MET A 225 33.40 -8.33 -31.43
N GLN A 226 32.83 -7.21 -31.87
CA GLN A 226 32.61 -6.96 -33.31
C GLN A 226 33.92 -6.76 -34.08
N THR A 227 34.90 -6.08 -33.48
CA THR A 227 36.20 -5.79 -34.10
C THR A 227 36.96 -7.06 -34.53
N PRO A 228 37.20 -8.06 -33.65
CA PRO A 228 37.91 -9.27 -34.04
C PRO A 228 37.14 -10.11 -35.08
N LEU A 229 35.79 -10.14 -35.01
CA LEU A 229 34.97 -10.86 -36.00
C LEU A 229 35.04 -10.20 -37.40
N ALA A 230 35.09 -8.87 -37.46
CA ALA A 230 35.28 -8.13 -38.69
C ALA A 230 36.68 -8.36 -39.27
N ILE A 231 37.72 -8.43 -38.43
CA ILE A 231 39.08 -8.76 -38.86
C ILE A 231 39.14 -10.19 -39.42
N ILE A 232 38.56 -11.17 -38.71
CA ILE A 232 38.49 -12.57 -39.19
C ILE A 232 37.80 -12.63 -40.55
N ARG A 233 36.65 -11.97 -40.69
CA ARG A 233 35.93 -11.89 -41.97
C ARG A 233 36.78 -11.30 -43.10
N SER A 234 37.42 -10.17 -42.86
CA SER A 234 38.31 -9.53 -43.85
C SER A 234 39.46 -10.45 -44.27
N LYS A 235 40.07 -11.19 -43.32
CA LYS A 235 41.12 -12.17 -43.65
C LYS A 235 40.59 -13.36 -44.44
N LEU A 236 39.39 -13.84 -44.15
CA LEU A 236 38.74 -14.91 -44.93
C LEU A 236 38.44 -14.45 -46.36
N GLU A 237 37.90 -13.24 -46.53
CA GLU A 237 37.65 -12.63 -47.85
C GLU A 237 38.95 -12.48 -48.66
N LEU A 238 40.06 -12.09 -48.01
CA LEU A 238 41.37 -12.04 -48.67
C LEU A 238 41.88 -13.44 -49.07
N LEU A 239 41.67 -14.45 -48.22
CA LEU A 239 42.10 -15.82 -48.49
C LEU A 239 41.31 -16.44 -49.64
N ILE A 240 39.99 -16.22 -49.71
CA ILE A 240 39.11 -16.73 -50.78
C ILE A 240 39.49 -16.15 -52.15
N ASN A 241 40.01 -14.93 -52.19
CA ASN A 241 40.42 -14.26 -53.42
C ASN A 241 41.86 -14.59 -53.87
N GLN A 242 42.58 -15.48 -53.18
CA GLN A 242 43.93 -15.87 -53.58
C GLN A 242 43.93 -16.85 -54.77
N PRO A 243 44.80 -16.64 -55.78
CA PRO A 243 44.94 -17.59 -56.88
C PRO A 243 45.55 -18.91 -56.40
N GLY A 244 45.15 -20.03 -57.01
CA GLY A 244 45.72 -21.36 -56.73
C GLY A 244 45.09 -22.12 -55.55
N LEU A 245 43.93 -21.68 -55.05
CA LEU A 245 43.15 -22.44 -54.07
C LEU A 245 42.69 -23.79 -54.63
N THR A 246 42.94 -24.85 -53.88
CA THR A 246 42.32 -26.15 -54.16
C THR A 246 40.86 -26.13 -53.73
N GLU A 247 40.01 -26.91 -54.41
CA GLU A 247 38.57 -27.03 -54.08
C GLU A 247 38.33 -27.38 -52.60
N LYS A 248 39.15 -28.27 -52.05
CA LYS A 248 39.09 -28.65 -50.63
C LYS A 248 39.36 -27.47 -49.68
N VAL A 249 40.32 -26.61 -50.00
CA VAL A 249 40.64 -25.43 -49.18
C VAL A 249 39.55 -24.36 -49.35
N ALA A 250 39.01 -24.18 -50.55
CA ALA A 250 37.89 -23.28 -50.79
C ALA A 250 36.64 -23.70 -49.98
N ALA A 251 36.32 -25.00 -49.93
CA ALA A 251 35.22 -25.52 -49.12
C ALA A 251 35.43 -25.24 -47.61
N LEU A 252 36.64 -25.49 -47.09
CA LEU A 252 36.97 -25.18 -45.69
C LEU A 252 36.88 -23.69 -45.37
N LEU A 253 37.34 -22.81 -46.27
CA LEU A 253 37.20 -21.36 -46.11
C LEU A 253 35.72 -20.93 -46.13
N GLY A 254 34.91 -21.56 -46.97
CA GLY A 254 33.45 -21.39 -46.97
C GLY A 254 32.83 -21.77 -45.62
N ASP A 255 33.17 -22.94 -45.09
CA ASP A 255 32.69 -23.41 -43.78
C ASP A 255 33.09 -22.47 -42.63
N ILE A 256 34.33 -21.98 -42.63
CA ILE A 256 34.82 -21.02 -41.61
C ILE A 256 34.11 -19.67 -41.76
N THR A 257 33.89 -19.20 -42.99
CA THR A 257 33.16 -17.94 -43.24
C THR A 257 31.73 -18.04 -42.72
N GLU A 258 31.05 -19.15 -43.01
CA GLU A 258 29.70 -19.40 -42.50
C GLU A 258 29.66 -19.47 -40.97
N ALA A 259 30.65 -20.13 -40.34
CA ALA A 259 30.77 -20.18 -38.89
C ALA A 259 31.01 -18.79 -38.27
N ASN A 260 31.88 -17.96 -38.89
CA ASN A 260 32.16 -16.60 -38.44
C ASN A 260 30.92 -15.70 -38.56
N ASP A 261 30.17 -15.79 -39.66
CA ASP A 261 28.94 -15.03 -39.84
C ASP A 261 27.86 -15.45 -38.83
N ARG A 262 27.74 -16.75 -38.52
CA ARG A 262 26.85 -17.22 -37.44
C ARG A 262 27.28 -16.68 -36.08
N LEU A 263 28.58 -16.67 -35.78
CA LEU A 263 29.10 -16.14 -34.52
C LEU A 263 28.84 -14.64 -34.40
N SER A 264 29.04 -13.89 -35.48
CA SER A 264 28.69 -12.46 -35.58
C SER A 264 27.21 -12.21 -35.34
N GLN A 265 26.34 -13.01 -35.97
CA GLN A 265 24.90 -12.90 -35.76
C GLN A 265 24.48 -13.25 -34.32
N MET A 266 25.05 -14.31 -33.73
CA MET A 266 24.81 -14.67 -32.33
C MET A 266 25.22 -13.53 -31.39
N ASN A 267 26.41 -12.98 -31.58
CA ASN A 267 26.91 -11.89 -30.76
C ASN A 267 25.98 -10.66 -30.84
N ARG A 268 25.63 -10.21 -32.05
CA ARG A 268 24.67 -9.10 -32.24
C ARG A 268 23.33 -9.36 -31.56
N THR A 269 22.82 -10.58 -31.66
CA THR A 269 21.53 -10.97 -31.07
C THR A 269 21.58 -10.99 -29.54
N LEU A 270 22.66 -11.52 -28.95
CA LEU A 270 22.85 -11.55 -27.49
C LEU A 270 23.00 -10.14 -26.91
N LEU A 271 23.75 -9.27 -27.59
CA LEU A 271 23.89 -7.87 -27.19
C LEU A 271 22.56 -7.13 -27.26
N LEU A 272 21.78 -7.36 -28.32
CA LEU A 272 20.45 -6.79 -28.45
C LEU A 272 19.52 -7.29 -27.33
N LEU A 273 19.50 -8.59 -27.03
CA LEU A 273 18.76 -9.16 -25.90
C LEU A 273 19.15 -8.47 -24.59
N ALA A 274 20.45 -8.32 -24.33
CA ALA A 274 20.94 -7.63 -23.14
C ALA A 274 20.49 -6.16 -23.09
N LYS A 275 20.46 -5.46 -24.23
CA LYS A 275 19.95 -4.07 -24.30
C LYS A 275 18.46 -3.99 -24.00
N ILE A 276 17.66 -4.94 -24.51
CA ILE A 276 16.21 -5.01 -24.27
C ILE A 276 15.93 -5.33 -22.79
N GLU A 277 16.65 -6.30 -22.21
CA GLU A 277 16.54 -6.65 -20.79
C GLU A 277 16.86 -5.49 -19.85
N ASN A 278 17.72 -4.57 -20.29
CA ASN A 278 18.08 -3.37 -19.54
C ASN A 278 17.24 -2.13 -19.94
N ASN A 279 16.11 -2.30 -20.66
CA ASN A 279 15.22 -1.20 -21.05
C ASN A 279 15.92 -0.02 -21.76
N GLN A 280 16.94 -0.29 -22.58
CA GLN A 280 17.74 0.75 -23.24
C GLN A 280 17.10 1.29 -24.54
N PHE A 281 15.78 1.21 -24.66
CA PHE A 281 14.99 1.67 -25.81
C PHE A 281 13.86 2.60 -25.34
N PRO A 282 14.18 3.81 -24.86
CA PRO A 282 13.18 4.73 -24.29
C PRO A 282 12.28 5.38 -25.35
N ASP A 283 12.76 5.49 -26.59
CA ASP A 283 12.05 6.17 -27.68
C ASP A 283 10.93 5.27 -28.22
N THR A 284 9.72 5.82 -28.28
CA THR A 284 8.52 5.15 -28.82
C THR A 284 7.88 5.99 -29.91
N ASP A 285 7.51 5.33 -31.00
CA ASP A 285 6.79 5.89 -32.13
C ASP A 285 5.41 5.21 -32.26
N VAL A 286 4.51 5.85 -33.02
CA VAL A 286 3.23 5.26 -33.43
C VAL A 286 3.46 4.46 -34.71
N ILE A 287 3.29 3.13 -34.66
CA ILE A 287 3.72 2.20 -35.71
C ILE A 287 2.54 1.39 -36.22
N SER A 288 2.37 1.35 -37.55
CA SER A 288 1.40 0.47 -38.22
C SER A 288 2.03 -0.90 -38.53
N ILE A 289 1.56 -1.95 -37.84
CA ILE A 289 2.08 -3.31 -37.99
C ILE A 289 1.91 -3.83 -39.42
N SER A 290 0.79 -3.54 -40.06
CA SER A 290 0.50 -3.99 -41.43
C SER A 290 1.49 -3.37 -42.43
N GLN A 291 1.76 -2.06 -42.31
CA GLN A 291 2.69 -1.34 -43.18
C GLN A 291 4.13 -1.85 -42.98
N THR A 292 4.57 -2.00 -41.74
CA THR A 292 5.92 -2.52 -41.44
C THR A 292 6.09 -3.95 -41.94
N LEU A 293 5.08 -4.81 -41.76
CA LEU A 293 5.12 -6.20 -42.23
C LEU A 293 5.17 -6.29 -43.77
N GLN A 294 4.40 -5.45 -44.48
CA GLN A 294 4.48 -5.36 -45.95
C GLN A 294 5.86 -4.93 -46.42
N HIS A 295 6.47 -3.93 -45.76
CA HIS A 295 7.83 -3.48 -46.09
C HIS A 295 8.86 -4.61 -45.93
N ILE A 296 8.79 -5.36 -44.83
CA ILE A 296 9.67 -6.50 -44.57
C ILE A 296 9.49 -7.59 -45.63
N LEU A 297 8.24 -7.96 -45.97
CA LEU A 297 7.94 -9.00 -46.96
C LEU A 297 8.47 -8.64 -48.34
N ALA A 298 8.37 -7.38 -48.76
CA ALA A 298 8.91 -6.92 -50.02
C ALA A 298 10.43 -7.17 -50.10
N GLY A 299 11.18 -6.85 -49.04
CA GLY A 299 12.62 -7.09 -48.99
C GLY A 299 13.02 -8.57 -49.02
N TYR A 300 12.22 -9.46 -48.42
CA TYR A 300 12.49 -10.90 -48.48
C TYR A 300 12.15 -11.52 -49.84
N LYS A 301 11.12 -11.03 -50.53
CA LYS A 301 10.73 -11.54 -51.85
C LYS A 301 11.83 -11.38 -52.90
N ASP A 302 12.63 -10.32 -52.78
CA ASP A 302 13.75 -10.04 -53.69
C ASP A 302 15.00 -10.91 -53.38
N HIS A 303 15.03 -11.62 -52.25
CA HIS A 303 16.22 -12.33 -51.76
C HIS A 303 16.14 -13.86 -51.85
N TYR A 304 14.96 -14.42 -52.14
CA TYR A 304 14.74 -15.87 -52.22
C TYR A 304 14.15 -16.22 -53.59
N ASP A 305 14.93 -16.94 -54.40
CA ASP A 305 14.51 -17.41 -55.73
C ASP A 305 13.33 -18.39 -55.68
N ASP A 306 13.16 -19.09 -54.55
CA ASP A 306 12.07 -20.04 -54.26
C ASP A 306 11.23 -19.56 -53.07
N PHE A 307 10.66 -18.37 -53.20
CA PHE A 307 9.83 -17.79 -52.14
C PHE A 307 8.51 -18.59 -52.01
N PRO A 308 8.12 -19.02 -50.78
CA PRO A 308 6.89 -19.78 -50.58
C PRO A 308 5.63 -19.06 -51.05
N SER A 309 4.58 -19.85 -51.36
CA SER A 309 3.27 -19.27 -51.66
C SER A 309 2.76 -18.47 -50.46
N LEU A 310 2.47 -17.18 -50.66
CA LEU A 310 2.15 -16.25 -49.58
C LEU A 310 0.67 -15.82 -49.66
N THR A 311 -0.08 -16.09 -48.59
CA THR A 311 -1.44 -15.57 -48.40
C THR A 311 -1.41 -14.45 -47.38
N ILE A 312 -1.91 -13.27 -47.73
CA ILE A 312 -2.00 -12.12 -46.81
C ILE A 312 -3.47 -11.75 -46.61
N ASN A 313 -3.92 -11.76 -45.36
CA ASN A 313 -5.27 -11.35 -44.97
C ASN A 313 -5.21 -10.32 -43.84
N PHE A 314 -5.12 -9.04 -44.21
CA PHE A 314 -5.15 -7.93 -43.27
C PHE A 314 -6.53 -7.29 -43.31
N LYS A 315 -7.34 -7.56 -42.28
CA LYS A 315 -8.71 -7.05 -42.19
C LYS A 315 -8.75 -5.65 -41.59
N GLU A 316 -7.82 -5.33 -40.70
CA GLU A 316 -7.76 -4.09 -39.94
C GLU A 316 -6.31 -3.59 -39.82
N GLU A 317 -6.15 -2.29 -39.60
CA GLU A 317 -4.85 -1.68 -39.29
C GLU A 317 -4.59 -1.74 -37.79
N VAL A 318 -3.47 -2.37 -37.41
CA VAL A 318 -3.04 -2.46 -36.01
C VAL A 318 -1.94 -1.45 -35.77
N ILE A 319 -2.23 -0.50 -34.88
CA ILE A 319 -1.32 0.58 -34.50
C ILE A 319 -0.83 0.32 -33.08
N VAL A 320 0.49 0.35 -32.88
CA VAL A 320 1.12 0.17 -31.56
C VAL A 320 2.02 1.35 -31.23
N GLN A 321 2.22 1.62 -29.94
CA GLN A 321 3.20 2.60 -29.45
C GLN A 321 4.44 1.86 -28.94
N ALA A 322 5.51 1.85 -29.75
CA ALA A 322 6.72 1.07 -29.45
C ALA A 322 7.93 1.67 -30.17
N ASN A 323 9.13 1.16 -29.88
CA ASN A 323 10.32 1.53 -30.63
C ASN A 323 10.29 0.90 -32.03
N TYR A 324 10.40 1.71 -33.09
CA TYR A 324 10.28 1.24 -34.48
C TYR A 324 11.27 0.12 -34.80
N SER A 325 12.52 0.26 -34.38
CA SER A 325 13.57 -0.73 -34.65
C SER A 325 13.26 -2.08 -33.99
N LEU A 326 12.68 -2.08 -32.78
CA LEU A 326 12.31 -3.33 -32.10
C LEU A 326 11.12 -4.01 -32.78
N ILE A 327 10.13 -3.27 -33.25
CA ILE A 327 9.01 -3.85 -34.00
C ILE A 327 9.50 -4.43 -35.34
N GLU A 328 10.38 -3.74 -36.05
CA GLU A 328 10.98 -4.25 -37.28
C GLU A 328 11.74 -5.56 -37.03
N ILE A 329 12.55 -5.62 -35.97
CA ILE A 329 13.27 -6.83 -35.56
C ILE A 329 12.30 -7.96 -35.18
N LEU A 330 11.25 -7.68 -34.41
CA LEU A 330 10.22 -8.64 -34.02
C LEU A 330 9.60 -9.28 -35.26
N LEU A 331 9.08 -8.46 -36.16
CA LEU A 331 8.38 -8.92 -37.37
C LEU A 331 9.35 -9.64 -38.33
N SER A 332 10.56 -9.11 -38.53
CA SER A 332 11.58 -9.74 -39.39
C SER A 332 12.00 -11.11 -38.88
N ASN A 333 12.13 -11.31 -37.56
CA ASN A 333 12.43 -12.62 -36.99
C ASN A 333 11.31 -13.63 -37.22
N LEU A 334 10.05 -13.21 -37.14
CA LEU A 334 8.90 -14.10 -37.38
C LEU A 334 8.79 -14.47 -38.87
N VAL A 335 8.91 -13.48 -39.77
CA VAL A 335 8.89 -13.72 -41.23
C VAL A 335 10.04 -14.63 -41.64
N LYS A 336 11.25 -14.35 -41.15
CA LYS A 336 12.41 -15.21 -41.40
C LYS A 336 12.20 -16.63 -40.88
N ASN A 337 11.59 -16.78 -39.70
CA ASN A 337 11.27 -18.08 -39.14
C ASN A 337 10.30 -18.84 -40.06
N ALA A 338 9.24 -18.18 -40.52
CA ALA A 338 8.26 -18.75 -41.43
C ALA A 338 8.87 -19.20 -42.78
N ILE A 339 9.84 -18.45 -43.32
CA ILE A 339 10.51 -18.78 -44.58
C ILE A 339 11.52 -19.92 -44.38
N VAL A 340 12.44 -19.81 -43.41
CA VAL A 340 13.56 -20.75 -43.23
C VAL A 340 13.10 -22.12 -42.76
N HIS A 341 11.99 -22.20 -42.01
CA HIS A 341 11.45 -23.46 -41.52
C HIS A 341 10.33 -24.03 -42.39
N ASN A 342 10.10 -23.44 -43.58
CA ASN A 342 9.14 -23.97 -44.53
C ASN A 342 9.67 -25.19 -45.28
N ILE A 343 8.76 -26.00 -45.79
CA ILE A 343 9.06 -27.03 -46.78
C ILE A 343 9.10 -26.41 -48.19
N HIS A 344 9.87 -27.03 -49.10
CA HIS A 344 9.93 -26.62 -50.50
C HIS A 344 8.54 -26.71 -51.15
N GLY A 345 8.11 -25.66 -51.86
CA GLY A 345 6.75 -25.55 -52.41
C GLY A 345 5.64 -25.36 -51.37
N GLY A 346 5.99 -25.13 -50.09
CA GLY A 346 5.06 -24.90 -49.00
C GLY A 346 4.35 -23.54 -49.04
N GLN A 347 3.56 -23.28 -47.99
CA GLN A 347 2.72 -22.08 -47.87
C GLN A 347 3.04 -21.29 -46.60
N ILE A 348 2.90 -19.97 -46.68
CA ILE A 348 2.95 -19.04 -45.55
C ILE A 348 1.65 -18.23 -45.55
N ASP A 349 0.95 -18.26 -44.41
CA ASP A 349 -0.28 -17.51 -44.19
C ASP A 349 -0.06 -16.42 -43.14
N LEU A 350 -0.34 -15.18 -43.51
CA LEU A 350 -0.28 -14.02 -42.65
C LEU A 350 -1.69 -13.45 -42.45
N ALA A 351 -2.13 -13.40 -41.20
CA ALA A 351 -3.42 -12.83 -40.84
C ALA A 351 -3.26 -11.75 -39.77
N LEU A 352 -3.92 -10.60 -39.98
CA LEU A 352 -3.98 -9.51 -39.02
C LEU A 352 -5.44 -9.09 -38.86
N SER A 353 -5.99 -9.25 -37.65
CA SER A 353 -7.39 -8.94 -37.34
C SER A 353 -7.53 -8.59 -35.85
N GLY A 354 -8.26 -7.53 -35.51
CA GLY A 354 -8.26 -7.00 -34.14
C GLY A 354 -6.85 -6.63 -33.70
N SER A 355 -6.46 -6.98 -32.48
CA SER A 355 -5.09 -6.79 -31.97
C SER A 355 -4.18 -8.01 -32.14
N VAL A 356 -4.52 -8.94 -33.05
CA VAL A 356 -3.81 -10.22 -33.19
C VAL A 356 -3.14 -10.35 -34.56
N LEU A 357 -1.82 -10.56 -34.53
CA LEU A 357 -1.02 -10.99 -35.69
C LEU A 357 -0.79 -12.49 -35.62
N ILE A 358 -1.12 -13.19 -36.69
CA ILE A 358 -0.86 -14.63 -36.86
C ILE A 358 0.05 -14.81 -38.07
N ILE A 359 1.15 -15.51 -37.86
CA ILE A 359 2.08 -15.96 -38.91
C ILE A 359 2.13 -17.48 -38.85
N ALA A 360 1.69 -18.12 -39.94
CA ALA A 360 1.68 -19.57 -40.05
C ALA A 360 2.47 -20.03 -41.27
N ASN A 361 3.21 -21.14 -41.14
CA ASN A 361 3.91 -21.76 -42.25
C ASN A 361 3.77 -23.28 -42.19
N THR A 362 3.75 -23.93 -43.35
CA THR A 362 3.92 -25.39 -43.42
C THR A 362 5.34 -25.77 -43.01
N GLY A 363 5.56 -26.95 -42.43
CA GLY A 363 6.90 -27.32 -41.95
C GLY A 363 7.05 -28.79 -41.57
N LEU A 364 8.25 -29.16 -41.14
CA LEU A 364 8.54 -30.51 -40.65
C LEU A 364 7.97 -30.72 -39.24
N PRO A 365 7.60 -31.95 -38.86
CA PRO A 365 7.07 -32.24 -37.53
C PRO A 365 7.93 -31.71 -36.38
N LEU A 366 7.25 -31.10 -35.41
CA LEU A 366 7.89 -30.57 -34.22
C LEU A 366 8.22 -31.71 -33.24
N ASN A 367 9.51 -31.85 -32.90
CA ASN A 367 10.00 -32.86 -31.94
C ASN A 367 10.28 -32.29 -30.54
N ALA A 368 9.86 -31.05 -30.28
CA ALA A 368 10.11 -30.32 -29.04
C ALA A 368 8.81 -29.77 -28.45
N ASN A 369 8.80 -29.45 -27.16
CA ASN A 369 7.68 -28.75 -26.55
C ASN A 369 7.56 -27.33 -27.15
N PRO A 370 6.38 -26.92 -27.68
CA PRO A 370 6.13 -25.56 -28.18
C PRO A 370 6.63 -24.44 -27.26
N ASP A 371 6.43 -24.57 -25.95
CA ASP A 371 6.79 -23.52 -24.98
C ASP A 371 8.31 -23.32 -24.87
N GLU A 372 9.09 -24.39 -25.08
CA GLU A 372 10.55 -24.33 -25.03
C GLU A 372 11.15 -23.65 -26.27
N LEU A 373 10.40 -23.46 -27.36
CA LEU A 373 10.91 -22.83 -28.57
C LEU A 373 11.28 -21.36 -28.40
N PHE A 374 10.74 -20.71 -27.38
CA PHE A 374 11.09 -19.33 -27.03
C PHE A 374 12.29 -19.24 -26.07
N GLU A 375 12.85 -20.36 -25.61
CA GLU A 375 14.05 -20.35 -24.77
C GLU A 375 15.33 -20.19 -25.62
N ARG A 376 16.36 -19.59 -25.02
CA ARG A 376 17.62 -19.30 -25.73
C ARG A 376 18.29 -20.60 -26.20
N PHE A 377 18.79 -20.59 -27.44
CA PHE A 377 19.50 -21.69 -28.09
C PHE A 377 18.66 -22.96 -28.34
N ARG A 378 17.35 -22.91 -28.16
CA ARG A 378 16.46 -24.03 -28.50
C ARG A 378 16.15 -24.06 -29.98
N LYS A 379 16.02 -25.27 -30.52
CA LYS A 379 15.71 -25.55 -31.93
C LYS A 379 14.61 -26.60 -32.01
N GLY A 380 13.64 -26.40 -32.90
CA GLY A 380 12.57 -27.38 -33.15
C GLY A 380 13.02 -28.60 -33.99
N SER A 381 14.10 -28.47 -34.74
CA SER A 381 14.72 -29.54 -35.54
C SER A 381 16.23 -29.33 -35.65
N HIS A 382 17.00 -30.42 -35.72
CA HIS A 382 18.46 -30.39 -35.83
C HIS A 382 18.96 -30.04 -37.24
N GLN A 383 18.09 -30.06 -38.25
CA GLN A 383 18.48 -29.90 -39.65
C GLN A 383 18.77 -28.45 -40.06
N THR A 384 18.29 -27.46 -39.30
CA THR A 384 18.47 -26.04 -39.66
C THR A 384 19.70 -25.41 -39.00
N LYS A 385 20.52 -24.74 -39.81
CA LYS A 385 21.73 -23.98 -39.43
C LYS A 385 21.43 -22.66 -38.69
N THR A 386 20.29 -22.55 -38.00
CA THR A 386 19.87 -21.35 -37.26
C THR A 386 20.47 -21.33 -35.85
N THR A 387 20.52 -20.14 -35.23
CA THR A 387 21.15 -19.91 -33.92
C THR A 387 20.26 -20.28 -32.73
N GLY A 388 18.95 -20.43 -32.93
CA GLY A 388 17.98 -20.65 -31.84
C GLY A 388 17.76 -19.43 -30.94
N LEU A 389 18.11 -18.22 -31.39
CA LEU A 389 17.94 -16.98 -30.62
C LEU A 389 16.79 -16.08 -31.12
N GLY A 390 16.26 -16.34 -32.31
CA GLY A 390 15.24 -15.47 -32.93
C GLY A 390 13.94 -15.42 -32.15
N LEU A 391 13.38 -16.57 -31.76
CA LEU A 391 12.14 -16.61 -30.96
C LEU A 391 12.35 -16.15 -29.51
N ALA A 392 13.53 -16.34 -28.93
CA ALA A 392 13.87 -15.74 -27.64
C ALA A 392 13.84 -14.21 -27.69
N LEU A 393 14.32 -13.63 -28.80
CA LEU A 393 14.24 -12.19 -29.05
C LEU A 393 12.79 -11.70 -29.22
N VAL A 394 11.97 -12.45 -29.96
CA VAL A 394 10.52 -12.20 -30.07
C VAL A 394 9.87 -12.15 -28.69
N LYS A 395 10.09 -13.19 -27.86
CA LYS A 395 9.55 -13.26 -26.48
C LYS A 395 9.99 -12.07 -25.63
N GLN A 396 11.25 -11.65 -25.74
CA GLN A 396 11.77 -10.54 -24.95
C GLN A 396 11.18 -9.18 -25.38
N ILE A 397 10.99 -8.95 -26.68
CA ILE A 397 10.32 -7.74 -27.20
C ILE A 397 8.86 -7.73 -26.78
N CYS A 398 8.16 -8.86 -26.87
CA CYS A 398 6.79 -8.97 -26.39
C CYS A 398 6.68 -8.67 -24.90
N HIS A 399 7.59 -9.21 -24.07
CA HIS A 399 7.62 -8.94 -22.64
C HIS A 399 7.84 -7.46 -22.31
N LEU A 400 8.75 -6.77 -23.02
CA LEU A 400 9.01 -5.34 -22.84
C LEU A 400 7.73 -4.49 -23.03
N TYR A 401 6.92 -4.82 -24.03
CA TYR A 401 5.69 -4.09 -24.37
C TYR A 401 4.41 -4.72 -23.82
N HIS A 402 4.52 -5.73 -22.95
CA HIS A 402 3.39 -6.47 -22.39
C HIS A 402 2.48 -7.15 -23.44
N TYR A 403 3.05 -7.51 -24.59
CA TYR A 403 2.37 -8.31 -25.60
C TYR A 403 2.42 -9.79 -25.23
N SER A 404 1.42 -10.56 -25.67
CA SER A 404 1.41 -12.02 -25.50
C SER A 404 1.86 -12.70 -26.78
N VAL A 405 2.74 -13.69 -26.68
CA VAL A 405 3.16 -14.54 -27.80
C VAL A 405 2.88 -16.00 -27.50
N SER A 406 2.43 -16.75 -28.50
CA SER A 406 2.13 -18.18 -28.40
C SER A 406 2.57 -18.93 -29.64
N TYR A 407 2.79 -20.23 -29.48
CA TYR A 407 3.17 -21.14 -30.55
C TYR A 407 2.23 -22.34 -30.57
N GLU A 408 1.70 -22.67 -31.74
CA GLU A 408 0.85 -23.83 -31.96
C GLU A 408 1.40 -24.64 -33.14
N TYR A 409 1.40 -25.98 -33.02
CA TYR A 409 1.69 -26.88 -34.13
C TYR A 409 0.50 -27.82 -34.36
N ASN A 410 -0.07 -27.81 -35.56
CA ASN A 410 -1.20 -28.68 -35.92
C ASN A 410 -1.22 -28.96 -37.42
N ASN A 411 -1.46 -30.22 -37.82
CA ASN A 411 -1.59 -30.64 -39.23
C ASN A 411 -0.48 -30.11 -40.15
N ASP A 412 0.78 -30.23 -39.73
CA ASP A 412 1.98 -29.73 -40.44
C ASP A 412 2.08 -28.20 -40.59
N TRP A 413 1.22 -27.46 -39.89
CA TRP A 413 1.31 -26.00 -39.76
C TRP A 413 1.93 -25.60 -38.43
N HIS A 414 2.94 -24.74 -38.52
CA HIS A 414 3.52 -24.03 -37.40
C HIS A 414 2.92 -22.64 -37.36
N LYS A 415 2.31 -22.26 -36.25
CA LYS A 415 1.60 -20.99 -36.09
C LYS A 415 2.14 -20.24 -34.91
N ILE A 416 2.57 -19.00 -35.15
CA ILE A 416 2.95 -18.05 -34.12
C ILE A 416 1.90 -16.95 -34.07
N ALA A 417 1.34 -16.69 -32.89
CA ALA A 417 0.38 -15.62 -32.68
C ALA A 417 0.91 -14.60 -31.67
N ILE A 418 0.80 -13.32 -32.01
CA ILE A 418 1.09 -12.18 -31.14
C ILE A 418 -0.17 -11.39 -30.90
N ILE A 419 -0.47 -11.12 -29.63
CA ILE A 419 -1.56 -10.26 -29.19
C ILE A 419 -0.94 -8.95 -28.69
N PHE A 420 -1.21 -7.86 -29.40
CA PHE A 420 -0.81 -6.51 -29.01
C PHE A 420 -1.76 -5.98 -27.93
N ALA A 421 -1.19 -5.23 -26.98
CA ALA A 421 -1.88 -4.72 -25.79
C ALA A 421 -2.66 -3.43 -26.06
#